data_AF-A0A3M6VKU1-F1
#
_entry.id   AF-A0A3M6VKU1-F1
#
_cell.length_a   1.000
_cell.length_b   1.000
_cell.length_c   1.000
_cell.angle_alpha   90.00
_cell.angle_beta   90.00
_cell.angle_gamma   90.00
#
_symmetry.space_group_name_H-M   'P 1'
#
loop_
_entity.id
_entity.type
_entity.pdbx_description
1 polymer ?
#
loop_
_entity_poly.entity_id
_entity_poly.type
_entity_poly.pdbx_seq_one_letter_code
_entity_poly.pdbx_strand_id
1 'polypeptide(L)'
;MEKFILRGDAAAAFAASLVDAVPSQWQRKKRQRQTTIHHGDKVVSEEHVQYLNEELNEAKTSINMLRILEAVEPVFISLEMLEKTRIGVTLTRLYRRTKDVEVQERTKKLMKLWKARAKKAMRRRVRRVETYGRNYAE
;
A
#
# COMPACT_ATOMS: atom_id res chain seq x y z
N MET A 1 40.55 -11.68 -0.85
CA MET A 1 39.92 -10.60 -0.08
C MET A 1 40.81 -10.32 1.12
N GLU A 2 41.53 -9.20 1.11
CA GLU A 2 42.40 -8.80 2.20
C GLU A 2 41.56 -8.28 3.37
N LYS A 3 41.79 -8.81 4.57
CA LYS A 3 41.12 -8.35 5.81
C LYS A 3 41.92 -7.19 6.38
N PHE A 4 41.46 -5.96 6.14
CA PHE A 4 42.02 -4.78 6.78
C PHE A 4 41.62 -4.75 8.26
N ILE A 5 42.60 -4.89 9.15
CA ILE A 5 42.42 -4.71 10.61
C ILE A 5 42.62 -3.22 10.90
N LEU A 6 41.54 -2.49 11.08
CA LEU A 6 41.57 -1.07 11.48
C LEU A 6 41.96 -0.95 12.96
N ARG A 7 43.04 -0.22 13.26
CA ARG A 7 43.47 0.06 14.63
C ARG A 7 42.82 1.35 15.16
N GLY A 8 42.32 1.28 16.40
CA GLY A 8 42.01 2.40 17.30
C GLY A 8 41.15 3.49 16.68
N ASP A 9 41.77 4.62 16.35
CA ASP A 9 41.08 5.83 15.88
C ASP A 9 40.36 5.63 14.54
N ALA A 10 40.88 4.77 13.67
CA ALA A 10 40.24 4.46 12.39
C ALA A 10 38.99 3.58 12.57
N ALA A 11 38.96 2.73 13.60
CA ALA A 11 37.78 1.95 13.96
C ALA A 11 36.71 2.83 14.62
N ALA A 12 37.11 3.80 15.45
CA ALA A 12 36.22 4.76 16.07
C ALA A 12 35.57 5.71 15.04
N ALA A 13 36.35 6.21 14.08
CA ALA A 13 35.83 7.04 12.99
C ALA A 13 34.86 6.27 12.07
N PHE A 14 35.15 5.00 11.79
CA PHE A 14 34.24 4.15 11.01
C PHE A 14 32.92 3.89 11.75
N ALA A 15 32.99 3.59 13.06
CA ALA A 15 31.82 3.40 13.90
C ALA A 15 30.96 4.67 14.02
N ALA A 16 31.59 5.84 14.14
CA ALA A 16 30.90 7.12 14.17
C ALA A 16 30.15 7.40 12.84
N SER A 17 30.76 7.08 11.69
CA SER A 17 30.09 7.24 10.39
C SER A 17 28.88 6.30 10.22
N LEU A 18 28.91 5.13 10.87
CA LEU A 18 27.82 4.15 10.84
C LEU A 18 26.61 4.59 11.68
N VAL A 19 26.84 5.33 12.77
CA VAL A 19 25.77 5.89 13.61
C VAL A 19 25.07 7.05 12.90
N ASP A 20 25.82 7.89 12.18
CA ASP A 20 25.25 8.97 11.34
C ASP A 20 24.52 8.44 10.09
N ALA A 21 24.85 7.22 9.66
CA ALA A 21 24.19 6.55 8.55
C ALA A 21 22.87 5.85 8.93
N VAL A 22 22.47 5.81 10.22
CA VAL A 22 21.17 5.28 10.61
C VAL A 22 20.12 6.36 10.36
N PRO A 23 19.30 6.27 9.29
CA PRO A 23 18.29 7.27 9.04
C PRO A 23 17.30 7.21 10.19
N SER A 24 17.07 8.35 10.85
CA SER A 24 16.04 8.47 11.90
C SER A 24 14.76 7.75 11.47
N GLN A 25 14.07 7.06 12.38
CA GLN A 25 12.79 6.39 12.10
C GLN A 25 11.78 7.32 11.40
N TRP A 26 11.90 8.63 11.63
CA TRP A 26 11.15 9.70 10.99
C TRP A 26 11.54 9.95 9.51
N GLN A 27 12.81 9.88 9.15
CA GLN A 27 13.27 9.94 7.76
C GLN A 27 12.92 8.67 6.98
N ARG A 28 12.94 7.48 7.61
CA ARG A 28 12.39 6.24 7.02
C ARG A 28 10.90 6.40 6.65
N LYS A 29 10.10 7.06 7.49
CA LYS A 29 8.68 7.37 7.19
C LYS A 29 8.51 8.41 6.07
N LYS A 30 9.43 9.38 5.91
CA LYS A 30 9.37 10.41 4.86
C LYS A 30 9.85 9.92 3.49
N ARG A 31 10.86 9.06 3.43
CA ARG A 31 11.36 8.44 2.18
C ARG A 31 10.43 7.38 1.59
N GLN A 32 9.37 7.00 2.29
CA GLN A 32 8.33 6.10 1.78
C GLN A 32 7.32 6.81 0.84
N ARG A 33 7.72 7.94 0.26
CA ARG A 33 6.97 8.71 -0.76
C ARG A 33 7.69 8.74 -2.11
N GLN A 34 8.71 7.90 -2.31
CA GLN A 34 9.38 7.77 -3.58
C GLN A 34 8.72 6.63 -4.36
N THR A 35 8.01 6.98 -5.43
CA THR A 35 7.48 6.06 -6.44
C THR A 35 8.60 5.12 -6.88
N THR A 36 8.42 3.81 -6.69
CA THR A 36 9.45 2.82 -7.00
C THR A 36 9.07 2.07 -8.28
N ILE A 37 10.06 1.96 -9.17
CA ILE A 37 9.99 1.54 -10.57
C ILE A 37 9.85 0.00 -10.67
N HIS A 38 9.19 -0.49 -11.72
CA HIS A 38 8.94 -1.93 -11.95
C HIS A 38 10.20 -2.73 -12.34
N HIS A 39 10.18 -4.05 -12.02
CA HIS A 39 11.29 -5.04 -11.93
C HIS A 39 12.05 -5.05 -10.59
N GLY A 40 11.37 -4.65 -9.51
CA GLY A 40 11.91 -4.55 -8.13
C GLY A 40 10.85 -3.98 -7.17
N ASP A 41 9.71 -4.67 -7.14
CA ASP A 41 8.32 -4.24 -6.91
C ASP A 41 7.99 -3.14 -5.88
N LYS A 42 7.32 -2.08 -6.38
CA LYS A 42 6.28 -1.35 -5.62
C LYS A 42 5.29 -0.55 -6.47
N VAL A 43 4.72 -1.19 -7.47
CA VAL A 43 3.46 -0.76 -8.09
C VAL A 43 2.67 -2.05 -8.33
N VAL A 44 1.50 -2.14 -7.73
CA VAL A 44 0.61 -3.27 -7.98
C VAL A 44 0.13 -3.12 -9.41
N SER A 45 0.33 -4.12 -10.26
CA SER A 45 -0.18 -4.08 -11.62
C SER A 45 -1.70 -3.93 -11.58
N GLU A 46 -2.21 -2.98 -12.34
CA GLU A 46 -3.64 -2.72 -12.45
C GLU A 46 -4.41 -4.00 -12.78
N GLU A 47 -3.83 -4.80 -13.67
CA GLU A 47 -4.29 -6.12 -14.09
C GLU A 47 -4.42 -7.10 -12.92
N HIS A 48 -3.46 -7.13 -11.98
CA HIS A 48 -3.55 -8.05 -10.84
C HIS A 48 -4.67 -7.68 -9.89
N VAL A 49 -4.89 -6.39 -9.63
CA VAL A 49 -6.04 -5.94 -8.82
C VAL A 49 -7.35 -6.21 -9.54
N GLN A 50 -7.37 -6.02 -10.85
CA GLN A 50 -8.54 -6.28 -11.68
C GLN A 50 -8.90 -7.78 -11.68
N TYR A 51 -7.90 -8.65 -11.83
CA TYR A 51 -8.06 -10.10 -11.71
C TYR A 51 -8.63 -10.48 -10.33
N LEU A 52 -8.03 -9.98 -9.24
CA LEU A 52 -8.53 -10.26 -7.88
C LEU A 52 -9.96 -9.74 -7.67
N ASN A 53 -10.32 -8.64 -8.32
CA ASN A 53 -11.66 -8.07 -8.27
C ASN A 53 -12.70 -8.94 -9.00
N GLU A 54 -12.33 -9.50 -10.15
CA GLU A 54 -13.15 -10.45 -10.91
C GLU A 54 -13.35 -11.75 -10.13
N GLU A 55 -12.26 -12.33 -9.61
CA GLU A 55 -12.30 -13.51 -8.73
C GLU A 55 -13.20 -13.27 -7.51
N LEU A 56 -13.11 -12.09 -6.87
CA LEU A 56 -13.96 -11.75 -5.74
C LEU A 56 -15.44 -11.64 -6.14
N ASN A 57 -15.75 -11.16 -7.34
CA ASN A 57 -17.12 -11.11 -7.85
C ASN A 57 -17.67 -12.52 -8.11
N GLU A 58 -16.85 -13.42 -8.65
CA GLU A 58 -17.22 -14.79 -9.00
C GLU A 58 -17.25 -15.76 -7.82
N ALA A 59 -16.53 -15.45 -6.74
CA ALA A 59 -16.45 -16.30 -5.56
C ALA A 59 -17.83 -16.55 -4.93
N LYS A 60 -18.26 -17.82 -4.95
CA LYS A 60 -19.54 -18.29 -4.37
C LYS A 60 -19.39 -18.89 -2.98
N THR A 61 -18.27 -19.54 -2.69
CA THR A 61 -18.01 -20.21 -1.40
C THR A 61 -17.24 -19.29 -0.45
N SER A 62 -17.52 -19.39 0.86
CA SER A 62 -16.83 -18.58 1.88
C SER A 62 -15.32 -18.84 1.91
N ILE A 63 -14.90 -20.08 1.70
CA ILE A 63 -13.48 -20.46 1.64
C ILE A 63 -12.75 -19.71 0.51
N ASN A 64 -13.35 -19.65 -0.69
CA ASN A 64 -12.75 -18.94 -1.82
C ASN A 64 -12.72 -17.44 -1.55
N MET A 65 -13.80 -16.88 -0.99
CA MET A 65 -13.83 -15.47 -0.59
C MET A 65 -12.71 -15.14 0.40
N LEU A 66 -12.47 -15.98 1.41
CA LEU A 66 -11.40 -15.77 2.39
C LEU A 66 -10.01 -15.82 1.73
N ARG A 67 -9.75 -16.80 0.86
CA ARG A 67 -8.47 -16.91 0.14
C ARG A 67 -8.19 -15.67 -0.72
N ILE A 68 -9.21 -15.17 -1.43
CA ILE A 68 -9.06 -13.97 -2.25
C ILE A 68 -8.87 -12.73 -1.36
N LEU A 69 -9.58 -12.63 -0.23
CA LEU A 69 -9.38 -11.54 0.73
C LEU A 69 -7.97 -11.55 1.35
N GLU A 70 -7.40 -12.73 1.60
CA GLU A 70 -6.00 -12.88 2.05
C GLU A 70 -5.02 -12.42 0.98
N ALA A 71 -5.26 -12.75 -0.29
CA ALA A 71 -4.44 -12.27 -1.40
C ALA A 71 -4.55 -10.75 -1.59
N VAL A 72 -5.71 -10.16 -1.29
CA VAL A 72 -5.98 -8.72 -1.43
C VAL A 72 -5.43 -7.88 -0.26
N GLU A 73 -5.34 -8.43 0.95
CA GLU A 73 -4.87 -7.68 2.14
C GLU A 73 -3.47 -7.05 2.03
N PRO A 74 -2.42 -7.73 1.51
CA PRO A 74 -1.09 -7.12 1.37
C PRO A 74 -1.02 -6.10 0.22
N VAL A 75 -2.02 -6.06 -0.65
CA VAL A 75 -2.01 -5.24 -1.86
C VAL A 75 -2.18 -3.77 -1.52
N PHE A 76 -1.23 -2.95 -1.95
CA PHE A 76 -1.35 -1.50 -1.81
C PHE A 76 -2.34 -0.94 -2.84
N ILE A 77 -3.53 -0.54 -2.38
CA ILE A 77 -4.53 0.09 -3.24
C ILE A 77 -4.50 1.61 -3.06
N SER A 78 -4.13 2.32 -4.14
CA SER A 78 -4.16 3.79 -4.24
C SER A 78 -5.58 4.31 -4.55
N LEU A 79 -5.77 5.64 -4.50
CA LEU A 79 -7.05 6.24 -4.89
C LEU A 79 -7.38 5.96 -6.37
N GLU A 80 -6.39 6.14 -7.25
CA GLU A 80 -6.53 5.87 -8.69
C GLU A 80 -6.90 4.40 -8.96
N MET A 81 -6.28 3.46 -8.24
CA MET A 81 -6.62 2.04 -8.35
C MET A 81 -8.06 1.73 -7.92
N LEU A 82 -8.55 2.39 -6.87
CA LEU A 82 -9.96 2.26 -6.45
C LEU A 82 -10.92 2.83 -7.49
N GLU A 83 -10.55 3.95 -8.13
CA GLU A 83 -11.36 4.60 -9.18
C GLU A 83 -11.42 3.75 -10.46
N LYS A 84 -10.28 3.17 -10.87
CA LYS A 84 -10.15 2.33 -12.08
C LYS A 84 -10.80 0.95 -11.92
N THR A 85 -10.37 0.18 -10.93
CA THR A 85 -10.80 -1.23 -10.77
C THR A 85 -12.17 -1.35 -10.10
N ARG A 86 -12.65 -0.30 -9.43
CA ARG A 86 -13.90 -0.29 -8.64
C ARG A 86 -14.00 -1.42 -7.60
N ILE A 87 -12.88 -2.00 -7.17
CA ILE A 87 -12.82 -3.09 -6.18
C ILE A 87 -13.50 -2.76 -4.86
N GLY A 88 -13.56 -1.47 -4.48
CA GLY A 88 -14.31 -1.03 -3.30
C GLY A 88 -15.83 -1.30 -3.38
N VAL A 89 -16.41 -1.25 -4.58
CA VAL A 89 -17.83 -1.58 -4.81
C VAL A 89 -18.03 -3.08 -4.66
N THR A 90 -17.13 -3.87 -5.24
CA THR A 90 -17.12 -5.33 -5.15
C THR A 90 -17.02 -5.82 -3.70
N LEU A 91 -16.13 -5.24 -2.88
CA LEU A 91 -16.09 -5.53 -1.44
C LEU A 91 -17.38 -5.14 -0.71
N THR A 92 -18.00 -4.02 -1.09
CA THR A 92 -19.28 -3.60 -0.48
C THR A 92 -20.40 -4.59 -0.82
N ARG A 93 -20.42 -5.11 -2.06
CA ARG A 93 -21.36 -6.16 -2.47
C ARG A 93 -21.08 -7.48 -1.76
N LEU A 94 -19.80 -7.86 -1.63
CA LEU A 94 -19.37 -9.04 -0.89
C LEU A 94 -19.85 -8.99 0.56
N TYR A 95 -19.62 -7.87 1.24
CA TYR A 95 -20.04 -7.66 2.62
C TYR A 95 -21.56 -7.84 2.81
N ARG A 96 -22.36 -7.39 1.84
CA ARG A 96 -23.82 -7.50 1.88
C ARG A 96 -24.34 -8.90 1.55
N ARG A 97 -23.68 -9.63 0.65
CA ARG A 97 -24.15 -10.94 0.18
C ARG A 97 -23.71 -12.11 1.06
N THR A 98 -22.56 -11.99 1.73
CA THR A 98 -22.00 -13.06 2.54
C THR A 98 -22.62 -13.11 3.93
N LYS A 99 -22.97 -14.31 4.40
CA LYS A 99 -23.48 -14.57 5.77
C LYS A 99 -22.38 -14.99 6.75
N ASP A 100 -21.20 -15.31 6.23
CA ASP A 100 -20.04 -15.70 7.03
C ASP A 100 -19.46 -14.48 7.76
N VAL A 101 -19.41 -14.57 9.10
CA VAL A 101 -18.95 -13.50 9.99
C VAL A 101 -17.48 -13.18 9.74
N GLU A 102 -16.64 -14.19 9.49
CA GLU A 102 -15.21 -13.98 9.30
C GLU A 102 -14.94 -13.19 8.01
N VAL A 103 -15.61 -13.56 6.92
CA VAL A 103 -15.54 -12.83 5.65
C VAL A 103 -16.01 -11.39 5.82
N GLN A 104 -17.10 -11.17 6.56
CA GLN A 104 -17.64 -9.84 6.82
C GLN A 104 -16.66 -8.96 7.61
N GLU A 105 -16.03 -9.51 8.66
CA GLU A 105 -15.07 -8.77 9.48
C GLU A 105 -13.82 -8.38 8.70
N ARG A 106 -13.22 -9.32 7.95
CA ARG A 106 -12.06 -9.05 7.09
C ARG A 106 -12.38 -8.01 6.02
N THR A 107 -13.53 -8.15 5.37
CA THR A 107 -14.01 -7.17 4.37
C THR A 107 -14.19 -5.79 5.00
N LYS A 108 -14.81 -5.70 6.18
CA LYS A 108 -15.01 -4.43 6.92
C LYS A 108 -13.68 -3.78 7.30
N LYS A 109 -12.68 -4.57 7.72
CA LYS A 109 -11.33 -4.08 8.04
C LYS A 109 -10.67 -3.47 6.80
N LEU A 110 -10.69 -4.16 5.66
CA LEU A 110 -10.14 -3.67 4.40
C LEU A 110 -10.85 -2.39 3.93
N MET A 111 -12.19 -2.39 3.95
CA MET A 111 -12.99 -1.21 3.60
C MET A 111 -12.64 0.01 4.45
N LYS A 112 -12.45 -0.16 5.77
CA LYS A 112 -12.04 0.95 6.66
C LYS A 112 -10.64 1.48 6.29
N LEU A 113 -9.69 0.58 6.05
CA LEU A 113 -8.31 0.93 5.72
C LEU A 113 -8.24 1.70 4.40
N TRP A 114 -8.93 1.22 3.36
CA TRP A 114 -8.96 1.86 2.06
C TRP A 114 -9.73 3.19 2.08
N LYS A 115 -10.86 3.29 2.79
CA LYS A 115 -11.56 4.57 2.98
C LYS A 115 -10.68 5.63 3.64
N ALA A 116 -9.93 5.26 4.68
CA ALA A 116 -9.00 6.18 5.35
C ALA A 116 -7.89 6.64 4.41
N ARG A 117 -7.36 5.74 3.58
CA ARG A 117 -6.33 6.05 2.57
C ARG A 117 -6.88 6.93 1.45
N ALA A 118 -8.04 6.60 0.89
CA ALA A 118 -8.73 7.37 -0.14
C ALA A 118 -9.02 8.81 0.36
N LYS A 119 -9.56 8.97 1.57
CA LYS A 119 -9.83 10.29 2.16
C LYS A 119 -8.55 11.13 2.32
N LYS A 120 -7.43 10.51 2.70
CA LYS A 120 -6.13 11.20 2.77
C LYS A 120 -5.63 11.60 1.38
N ALA A 121 -5.81 10.75 0.37
CA ALA A 121 -5.43 11.06 -1.01
C ALA A 121 -6.28 12.19 -1.60
N MET A 122 -7.61 12.15 -1.43
CA MET A 122 -8.51 13.23 -1.86
C MET A 122 -8.16 14.57 -1.22
N ARG A 123 -7.89 14.61 0.09
CA ARG A 123 -7.44 15.83 0.78
C ARG A 123 -6.15 16.39 0.21
N ARG A 124 -5.22 15.52 -0.23
CA ARG A 124 -3.98 15.97 -0.88
C ARG A 124 -4.28 16.52 -2.27
N ARG A 125 -5.13 15.87 -3.05
CA ARG A 125 -5.57 16.34 -4.37
C ARG A 125 -6.22 17.73 -4.25
N VAL A 126 -7.16 17.90 -3.31
CA VAL A 126 -7.80 19.20 -3.02
C VAL A 126 -6.77 20.27 -2.66
N ARG A 127 -5.84 19.99 -1.73
CA ARG A 127 -4.77 20.95 -1.39
C ARG A 127 -3.87 21.31 -2.57
N ARG A 128 -3.54 20.35 -3.44
CA ARG A 128 -2.78 20.63 -4.67
C ARG A 128 -3.55 21.59 -5.57
N VAL A 129 -4.85 21.38 -5.74
CA VAL A 129 -5.72 22.26 -6.51
C VAL A 129 -5.80 23.66 -5.89
N GLU A 130 -5.95 23.74 -4.56
CA GLU A 130 -5.95 25.03 -3.84
C GLU A 130 -4.62 25.78 -3.97
N THR A 131 -3.49 25.06 -3.96
CA THR A 131 -2.14 25.65 -3.95
C THR A 131 -1.64 25.99 -5.35
N TYR A 132 -1.91 25.13 -6.34
CA TYR A 132 -1.33 25.21 -7.69
C TYR A 132 -2.35 25.50 -8.79
N GLY A 133 -3.64 25.63 -8.43
CA GLY A 133 -4.72 25.91 -9.37
C GLY A 133 -5.36 24.65 -9.97
N ARG A 134 -6.45 24.87 -10.73
CA ARG A 134 -7.37 23.82 -11.24
C ARG A 134 -6.70 22.77 -12.14
N ASN A 135 -5.55 23.09 -12.73
CA ASN A 135 -4.78 22.20 -13.60
C ASN A 135 -4.13 21.02 -12.85
N TYR A 136 -4.13 21.01 -11.51
CA TYR A 136 -3.52 19.96 -10.68
C TYR A 136 -4.57 19.05 -10.00
N ALA A 137 -5.77 18.99 -10.58
CA ALA A 137 -6.88 18.18 -10.09
C ALA A 137 -6.73 16.68 -10.39
N GLU A 138 -5.81 16.30 -11.27
CA GLU A 138 -5.59 14.91 -11.69
C GLU A 138 -4.50 14.22 -10.88
#